data_AF-A0A812N1E9-F1
#
_entry.id   AF-A0A812N1E9-F1
#
_cell.length_a   1.000
_cell.length_b   1.000
_cell.length_c   1.000
_cell.angle_alpha   90.00
_cell.angle_beta   90.00
_cell.angle_gamma   90.00
#
_symmetry.space_group_name_H-M   'P 1'
#
loop_
_entity.id
_entity.type
_entity.pdbx_description
1 polymer ?
#
loop_
_entity_poly.entity_id
_entity_poly.type
_entity_poly.pdbx_seq_one_letter_code
_entity_poly.pdbx_strand_id
1 'polypeptide(L)'
;MTQCQDRICSGLGATLAVIHDIDTQFFLVNLTQEFKGAAYVGLFERGTNESGDWTWVDGSNFSFEPDANGSQYPLAGWAISEPDNWCLDEDCAALGVEFLPNYSARGIPWLSSLFGPLKSKGLFDISCNTQLHCLCQEGQQVSEDFVLWEFNNSALTNENSLHVNVTYLQNYMTCFFKRTRCWWYNNQTFQGSFLGLGLLCLGCLVYSMTGCQEGPKPAVTLGETSASSNYGQLLEACDRQSEVDSTVDRWIVKGSWASMLYGILLVGLSVTTICHVNFGIGFGFGLDGLVAFAMCAAQVIISTSACMVQKHLSTPSRVVVEWWVLAFALAKVGMAIGDLILAVMYITETLGGFVRENASFCSAGYLFCWMLMVSMVCQSVAGMAIARIHTRAAQHMGGVQNLTKLIGCSGLLLIVATFGAGLGLGVCGGLFIFDDSTDALDPMAGIAFSYFAAALCHFFAGAGSLRANTQVRAHYQKGARTITEMQNF
;
A
#
# COMPACT_ATOMS: atom_id res chain seq x y z
N MET A 1 30.44 8.09 -11.75
CA MET A 1 31.69 7.57 -11.15
C MET A 1 32.85 7.47 -12.14
N THR A 2 32.80 6.65 -13.19
CA THR A 2 33.88 6.50 -14.20
C THR A 2 34.45 7.82 -14.70
N GLN A 3 33.58 8.77 -15.09
CA GLN A 3 34.04 10.09 -15.52
C GLN A 3 34.80 10.85 -14.42
N CYS A 4 34.41 10.72 -13.15
CA CYS A 4 35.14 11.30 -12.03
C CYS A 4 36.52 10.67 -11.86
N GLN A 5 36.61 9.34 -11.92
CA GLN A 5 37.87 8.63 -11.77
C GLN A 5 38.81 8.95 -12.95
N ASP A 6 38.40 8.68 -14.18
CA ASP A 6 39.27 8.73 -15.36
C ASP A 6 39.66 10.14 -15.80
N ARG A 7 38.71 11.07 -15.77
CA ARG A 7 38.94 12.41 -16.34
C ARG A 7 39.35 13.43 -15.31
N ILE A 8 38.87 13.30 -14.07
CA ILE A 8 39.06 14.33 -13.04
C ILE A 8 40.17 13.89 -12.08
N CYS A 9 39.98 12.81 -11.33
CA CYS A 9 40.97 12.39 -10.33
C CYS A 9 42.27 11.93 -10.98
N SER A 10 42.22 11.05 -11.99
CA SER A 10 43.43 10.58 -12.69
C SER A 10 44.18 11.72 -13.38
N GLY A 11 43.47 12.73 -13.91
CA GLY A 11 44.06 13.93 -14.50
C GLY A 11 44.86 14.79 -13.51
N LEU A 12 44.57 14.65 -12.20
CA LEU A 12 45.27 15.30 -11.10
C LEU A 12 46.35 14.40 -10.47
N GLY A 13 46.57 13.17 -10.98
CA GLY A 13 47.44 12.20 -10.33
C GLY A 13 46.86 11.63 -9.03
N ALA A 14 45.53 11.61 -8.92
CA ALA A 14 44.76 11.19 -7.74
C ALA A 14 43.78 10.05 -8.09
N THR A 15 43.16 9.45 -7.08
CA THR A 15 42.03 8.51 -7.21
C THR A 15 40.79 9.08 -6.53
N LEU A 16 39.62 8.48 -6.75
CA LEU A 16 38.45 8.78 -5.91
C LEU A 16 38.79 8.49 -4.44
N ALA A 17 38.31 9.36 -3.55
CA ALA A 17 38.62 9.31 -2.13
C ALA A 17 38.06 8.04 -1.48
N VAL A 18 38.83 7.41 -0.60
CA VAL A 18 38.43 6.21 0.15
C VAL A 18 38.30 6.52 1.63
N ILE A 19 37.48 5.76 2.36
CA ILE A 19 37.19 6.02 3.77
C ILE A 19 37.60 4.79 4.59
N HIS A 20 38.74 4.91 5.27
CA HIS A 20 39.29 3.85 6.14
C HIS A 20 39.07 4.09 7.62
N ASP A 21 38.63 5.30 7.99
CA ASP A 21 38.43 5.70 9.37
C ASP A 21 37.34 6.78 9.50
N ILE A 22 36.81 6.89 10.71
CA ILE A 22 35.69 7.78 11.03
C ILE A 22 36.06 9.27 10.91
N ASP A 23 37.33 9.64 11.16
CA ASP A 23 37.78 11.03 11.06
C ASP A 23 37.82 11.46 9.59
N THR A 24 38.28 10.58 8.70
CA THR A 24 38.19 10.75 7.25
C THR A 24 36.75 10.89 6.80
N GLN A 25 35.83 10.05 7.30
CA GLN A 25 34.40 10.20 6.98
C GLN A 25 33.86 11.58 7.41
N PHE A 26 34.13 12.00 8.65
CA PHE A 26 33.69 13.30 9.15
C PHE A 26 34.29 14.47 8.36
N PHE A 27 35.56 14.37 7.99
CA PHE A 27 36.21 15.36 7.16
C PHE A 27 35.52 15.50 5.79
N LEU A 28 35.31 14.39 5.08
CA LEU A 28 34.65 14.40 3.77
C LEU A 28 33.18 14.86 3.86
N VAL A 29 32.44 14.45 4.89
CA VAL A 29 31.06 14.90 5.14
C VAL A 29 30.98 16.39 5.46
N ASN A 30 31.99 16.96 6.12
CA ASN A 30 32.06 18.41 6.33
C ASN A 30 32.44 19.14 5.04
N LEU A 31 33.32 18.56 4.23
CA LEU A 31 33.67 19.12 2.93
C LEU A 31 32.45 19.19 2.01
N THR A 32 31.61 18.15 1.98
CA THR A 32 30.34 18.17 1.22
C THR A 32 29.36 19.25 1.70
N GLN A 33 29.35 19.54 3.01
CA GLN A 33 28.59 20.65 3.58
C GLN A 33 29.07 22.01 3.10
N GLU A 34 30.38 22.20 2.97
CA GLU A 34 30.95 23.48 2.54
C GLU A 34 30.59 23.81 1.09
N PHE A 35 30.69 22.84 0.17
CA PHE A 35 30.30 23.06 -1.23
C PHE A 35 28.81 22.84 -1.51
N LYS A 36 28.01 22.45 -0.49
CA LYS A 36 26.55 22.27 -0.55
C LYS A 36 26.09 21.31 -1.66
N GLY A 37 26.71 20.14 -1.74
CA GLY A 37 26.32 19.13 -2.72
C GLY A 37 26.75 17.73 -2.30
N ALA A 38 26.30 16.73 -3.07
CA ALA A 38 26.82 15.38 -2.98
C ALA A 38 28.00 15.18 -3.94
N ALA A 39 28.90 14.27 -3.59
CA ALA A 39 30.05 13.90 -4.38
C ALA A 39 30.30 12.40 -4.35
N TYR A 40 30.76 11.86 -5.48
CA TYR A 40 31.28 10.51 -5.52
C TYR A 40 32.48 10.34 -4.61
N VAL A 41 32.50 9.19 -3.95
CA VAL A 41 33.67 8.59 -3.32
C VAL A 41 34.06 7.33 -4.09
N GLY A 42 35.16 6.71 -3.68
CA GLY A 42 35.72 5.54 -4.33
C GLY A 42 35.04 4.23 -3.99
N LEU A 43 33.82 4.21 -3.49
CA LEU A 43 33.13 2.97 -3.12
C LEU A 43 32.25 2.50 -4.29
N PHE A 44 32.35 1.23 -4.68
CA PHE A 44 31.56 0.63 -5.74
C PHE A 44 31.25 -0.83 -5.45
N GLU A 45 30.21 -1.37 -6.06
CA GLU A 45 29.84 -2.78 -5.94
C GLU A 45 30.61 -3.63 -6.95
N ARG A 46 31.38 -4.62 -6.48
CA ARG A 46 32.24 -5.46 -7.32
C ARG A 46 31.46 -6.48 -8.15
N GLY A 47 30.34 -6.96 -7.61
CA GLY A 47 29.55 -8.05 -8.19
C GLY A 47 28.81 -7.66 -9.47
N THR A 48 28.68 -8.62 -10.38
CA THR A 48 27.58 -8.57 -11.35
C THR A 48 26.36 -9.22 -10.66
N ASN A 49 25.23 -8.53 -10.65
CA ASN A 49 23.99 -8.98 -9.99
C ASN A 49 23.99 -8.88 -8.45
N GLU A 50 24.48 -7.78 -7.89
CA GLU A 50 23.96 -7.32 -6.59
C GLU A 50 24.31 -8.28 -5.45
N SER A 51 25.62 -8.55 -5.34
CA SER A 51 26.19 -9.47 -4.37
C SER A 51 26.37 -8.84 -2.98
N GLY A 52 26.21 -7.52 -2.87
CA GLY A 52 26.52 -6.73 -1.67
C GLY A 52 28.02 -6.64 -1.40
N ASP A 53 28.85 -6.97 -2.38
CA ASP A 53 30.30 -6.97 -2.27
C ASP A 53 30.86 -5.59 -2.62
N TRP A 54 30.61 -4.63 -1.71
CA TRP A 54 31.15 -3.28 -1.80
C TRP A 54 32.67 -3.26 -1.59
N THR A 55 33.39 -2.52 -2.44
CA THR A 55 34.84 -2.40 -2.37
C THR A 55 35.30 -1.01 -2.76
N TRP A 56 36.44 -0.59 -2.20
CA TRP A 56 37.03 0.69 -2.55
C TRP A 56 37.86 0.62 -3.84
N VAL A 57 37.97 1.74 -4.56
CA VAL A 57 38.76 1.86 -5.81
C VAL A 57 40.22 1.50 -5.61
N ASP A 58 40.77 1.66 -4.41
CA ASP A 58 42.14 1.26 -4.06
C ASP A 58 42.30 -0.26 -3.80
N GLY A 59 41.20 -1.02 -3.90
CA GLY A 59 41.16 -2.48 -3.73
C GLY A 59 41.02 -2.93 -2.29
N SER A 60 40.99 -2.00 -1.34
CA SER A 60 40.68 -2.34 0.05
C SER A 60 39.21 -2.75 0.20
N ASN A 61 38.98 -3.67 1.14
CA ASN A 61 37.64 -4.15 1.42
C ASN A 61 36.82 -3.06 2.11
N PHE A 62 35.53 -3.00 1.80
CA PHE A 62 34.57 -2.29 2.65
C PHE A 62 34.35 -3.11 3.93
N SER A 63 35.30 -3.02 4.87
CA SER A 63 35.26 -3.82 6.10
C SER A 63 34.75 -3.02 7.30
N PHE A 64 33.84 -3.64 8.05
CA PHE A 64 33.47 -3.27 9.41
C PHE A 64 34.62 -3.65 10.35
N GLU A 65 35.56 -2.75 10.68
CA GLU A 65 36.48 -3.09 11.77
C GLU A 65 35.74 -3.05 13.12
N PRO A 66 35.95 -4.06 13.99
CA PRO A 66 35.48 -4.01 15.35
C PRO A 66 36.16 -2.87 16.11
N ASP A 67 35.39 -2.13 16.90
CA ASP A 67 35.94 -1.18 17.87
C ASP A 67 36.82 -1.90 18.91
N ALA A 68 37.51 -1.14 19.76
CA ALA A 68 38.38 -1.68 20.81
C ALA A 68 37.68 -2.64 21.81
N ASN A 69 36.33 -2.71 21.78
CA ASN A 69 35.52 -3.62 22.59
C ASN A 69 34.98 -4.83 21.79
N GLY A 70 35.37 -5.00 20.53
CA GLY A 70 34.88 -6.07 19.66
C GLY A 70 33.52 -5.79 19.02
N SER A 71 32.99 -4.57 19.15
CA SER A 71 31.72 -4.15 18.56
C SER A 71 31.96 -3.66 17.13
N GLN A 72 31.44 -4.37 16.14
CA GLN A 72 31.51 -3.94 14.74
C GLN A 72 30.57 -2.74 14.52
N TYR A 73 31.15 -1.57 14.30
CA TYR A 73 30.43 -0.42 13.73
C TYR A 73 31.09 -0.11 12.37
N PRO A 74 30.32 0.20 11.32
CA PRO A 74 30.93 0.65 10.07
C PRO A 74 31.73 1.93 10.31
N LEU A 75 33.05 1.90 10.04
CA LEU A 75 33.93 3.08 10.09
C LEU A 75 33.55 4.13 9.04
N ALA A 76 32.88 3.69 7.96
CA ALA A 76 32.16 4.50 7.00
C ALA A 76 30.67 4.15 7.07
N GLY A 77 29.91 4.88 7.90
CA GLY A 77 28.48 4.62 8.06
C GLY A 77 27.72 4.93 6.78
N TRP A 78 27.04 3.93 6.22
CA TRP A 78 25.89 4.17 5.34
C TRP A 78 24.90 5.10 6.03
N ALA A 79 24.21 5.90 5.23
CA ALA A 79 23.07 6.64 5.71
C ALA A 79 22.00 5.66 6.21
N ILE A 80 21.08 6.14 7.03
CA ILE A 80 19.98 5.30 7.52
C ILE A 80 19.22 4.80 6.30
N SER A 81 19.04 3.48 6.24
CA SER A 81 18.39 2.75 5.16
C SER A 81 19.22 2.54 3.88
N GLU A 82 20.51 2.89 3.88
CA GLU A 82 21.44 2.63 2.77
C GLU A 82 22.40 1.46 3.08
N PRO A 83 22.95 0.77 2.05
CA PRO A 83 22.62 0.93 0.64
C PRO A 83 21.23 0.34 0.35
N ASP A 84 20.42 1.04 -0.44
CA ASP A 84 19.07 0.59 -0.80
C ASP A 84 18.98 -0.03 -2.21
N ASN A 85 20.07 0.07 -2.96
CA ASN A 85 20.24 -0.31 -4.36
C ASN A 85 19.05 0.12 -5.21
N TRP A 86 18.77 1.42 -5.22
CA TRP A 86 17.58 1.92 -5.87
C TRP A 86 17.47 1.46 -7.32
N CYS A 87 16.29 0.96 -7.68
CA CYS A 87 16.05 0.39 -8.99
C CYS A 87 17.10 -0.64 -9.42
N LEU A 88 17.95 -1.22 -8.59
CA LEU A 88 19.03 -2.11 -9.04
C LEU A 88 20.00 -1.42 -10.03
N ASP A 89 20.28 -0.12 -9.91
CA ASP A 89 21.34 0.57 -10.68
C ASP A 89 22.35 1.32 -9.83
N GLU A 90 22.29 1.19 -8.51
CA GLU A 90 23.10 1.99 -7.61
C GLU A 90 24.39 1.26 -7.23
N ASP A 91 25.21 0.94 -8.23
CA ASP A 91 26.45 0.18 -8.03
C ASP A 91 27.64 1.05 -7.56
N CYS A 92 27.39 2.32 -7.18
CA CYS A 92 28.40 3.31 -6.81
C CYS A 92 27.96 4.08 -5.58
N ALA A 93 28.87 4.54 -4.72
CA ALA A 93 28.50 5.33 -3.55
C ALA A 93 28.92 6.81 -3.66
N ALA A 94 28.14 7.65 -3.00
CA ALA A 94 28.40 9.06 -2.83
C ALA A 94 28.31 9.46 -1.36
N LEU A 95 28.99 10.56 -1.03
CA LEU A 95 28.83 11.29 0.22
C LEU A 95 28.07 12.59 -0.08
N GLY A 96 27.17 12.98 0.80
CA GLY A 96 26.41 14.21 0.57
C GLY A 96 25.71 14.74 1.80
N VAL A 97 25.46 16.04 1.76
CA VAL A 97 24.57 16.72 2.70
C VAL A 97 23.15 16.47 2.25
N GLU A 98 22.31 15.98 3.15
CA GLU A 98 20.84 16.03 3.03
C GLU A 98 20.36 15.69 1.61
N PHE A 99 20.18 14.41 1.29
CA PHE A 99 19.40 14.01 0.11
C PHE A 99 17.89 14.27 0.33
N LEU A 100 17.55 15.40 0.96
CA LEU A 100 16.32 16.09 0.66
C LEU A 100 16.77 17.23 -0.25
N PRO A 101 16.47 17.19 -1.57
CA PRO A 101 16.77 18.32 -2.42
C PRO A 101 16.27 19.59 -1.74
N ASN A 102 16.98 20.70 -1.98
CA ASN A 102 16.67 22.05 -1.52
C ASN A 102 15.31 22.59 -2.02
N TYR A 103 14.31 21.72 -2.19
CA TYR A 103 12.92 21.98 -1.89
C TYR A 103 12.80 22.36 -0.41
N SER A 104 13.19 23.59 -0.13
CA SER A 104 12.25 24.44 0.59
C SER A 104 10.87 24.15 0.01
N ALA A 105 10.02 23.56 0.84
CA ALA A 105 8.63 23.31 0.54
C ALA A 105 7.97 24.63 0.14
N ARG A 106 8.01 24.98 -1.16
CA ARG A 106 7.23 26.08 -1.72
C ARG A 106 5.72 25.83 -1.62
N GLY A 107 5.29 24.72 -1.01
CA GLY A 107 3.89 24.42 -0.74
C GLY A 107 3.50 24.21 0.73
N ILE A 108 4.34 23.60 1.59
CA ILE A 108 3.85 23.10 2.89
C ILE A 108 4.91 23.19 4.02
N PRO A 109 5.07 24.37 4.66
CA PRO A 109 6.10 24.63 5.69
C PRO A 109 6.00 23.79 6.98
N TRP A 110 4.88 23.13 7.24
CA TRP A 110 4.69 22.41 8.51
C TRP A 110 5.23 20.97 8.48
N LEU A 111 5.35 20.34 7.31
CA LEU A 111 5.86 18.97 7.17
C LEU A 111 7.34 18.85 7.56
N SER A 112 8.16 19.86 7.23
CA SER A 112 9.57 19.94 7.64
C SER A 112 9.78 20.07 9.15
N SER A 113 8.75 20.45 9.91
CA SER A 113 8.83 20.58 11.37
C SER A 113 8.48 19.29 12.13
N LEU A 114 7.70 18.40 11.51
CA LEU A 114 7.28 17.12 12.09
C LEU A 114 8.36 16.02 11.94
N PHE A 115 9.21 16.13 10.92
CA PHE A 115 10.32 15.23 10.64
C PHE A 115 11.68 15.92 10.85
N GLY A 116 11.83 16.64 11.98
CA GLY A 116 13.12 17.21 12.41
C GLY A 116 14.26 16.19 12.41
N PRO A 117 15.52 16.64 12.35
CA PRO A 117 16.59 16.07 11.55
C PRO A 117 17.02 14.67 12.01
N LEU A 118 16.37 13.63 11.48
CA LEU A 118 17.03 12.36 11.22
C LEU A 118 17.98 12.58 10.03
N LYS A 119 19.00 13.43 10.24
CA LYS A 119 20.07 13.68 9.27
C LYS A 119 20.97 12.46 9.32
N SER A 120 20.69 11.47 8.49
CA SER A 120 21.69 10.45 8.20
C SER A 120 22.85 11.14 7.47
N LYS A 121 23.96 11.33 8.19
CA LYS A 121 25.22 11.75 7.62
C LYS A 121 25.96 10.46 7.29
N GLY A 122 26.04 10.11 6.02
CA GLY A 122 26.60 8.82 5.63
C GLY A 122 26.80 8.68 4.13
N LEU A 123 27.31 7.52 3.76
CA LEU A 123 27.33 7.04 2.38
C LEU A 123 25.90 6.74 1.94
N PHE A 124 25.58 7.00 0.68
CA PHE A 124 24.39 6.47 0.04
C PHE A 124 24.81 5.97 -1.33
N ASP A 125 24.20 4.89 -1.77
CA ASP A 125 24.45 4.37 -3.09
C ASP A 125 23.69 5.20 -4.11
N ILE A 126 24.21 5.21 -5.32
CA ILE A 126 23.69 6.02 -6.41
C ILE A 126 24.10 5.43 -7.74
N SER A 127 23.25 5.63 -8.75
CA SER A 127 23.62 5.23 -10.10
C SER A 127 24.97 5.81 -10.51
N CYS A 128 25.86 4.94 -10.99
CA CYS A 128 27.21 5.29 -11.44
C CYS A 128 27.24 6.33 -12.56
N ASN A 129 26.11 6.55 -13.25
CA ASN A 129 25.97 7.52 -14.33
C ASN A 129 25.47 8.90 -13.88
N THR A 130 25.13 9.07 -12.60
CA THR A 130 24.64 10.34 -12.07
C THR A 130 25.72 11.43 -12.15
N GLN A 131 25.32 12.67 -12.45
CA GLN A 131 26.23 13.80 -12.44
C GLN A 131 26.36 14.35 -11.02
N LEU A 132 27.49 14.07 -10.38
CA LEU A 132 27.85 14.59 -9.05
C LEU A 132 29.23 15.24 -9.07
N HIS A 133 29.56 15.93 -7.98
CA HIS A 133 30.94 16.31 -7.71
C HIS A 133 31.82 15.07 -7.47
N CYS A 134 33.14 15.24 -7.50
CA CYS A 134 34.09 14.15 -7.28
C CYS A 134 35.01 14.52 -6.11
N LEU A 135 35.15 13.63 -5.13
CA LEU A 135 36.17 13.76 -4.09
C LEU A 135 37.38 12.94 -4.51
N CYS A 136 38.53 13.59 -4.70
CA CYS A 136 39.77 12.95 -5.11
C CYS A 136 40.81 12.97 -3.98
N GLN A 137 41.62 11.91 -3.90
CA GLN A 137 42.69 11.72 -2.94
C GLN A 137 44.00 11.39 -3.66
N GLU A 138 45.07 12.12 -3.34
CA GLU A 138 46.41 11.88 -3.89
C GLU A 138 47.12 10.72 -3.18
N GLY A 139 48.09 10.11 -3.87
CA GLY A 139 48.99 9.12 -3.27
C GLY A 139 48.46 7.69 -3.21
N GLN A 140 47.31 7.41 -3.82
CA GLN A 140 46.74 6.07 -3.97
C GLN A 140 46.77 5.60 -5.43
N GLN A 141 46.77 4.28 -5.61
CA GLN A 141 46.67 3.64 -6.92
C GLN A 141 45.32 2.94 -7.05
N VAL A 142 44.77 2.97 -8.26
CA VAL A 142 43.54 2.25 -8.60
C VAL A 142 43.84 0.75 -8.65
N SER A 143 42.97 -0.05 -8.05
CA SER A 143 43.06 -1.51 -8.04
C SER A 143 42.71 -2.13 -9.39
N GLU A 144 43.25 -3.32 -9.66
CA GLU A 144 42.87 -4.12 -10.83
C GLU A 144 41.38 -4.48 -10.84
N ASP A 145 40.79 -4.68 -9.66
CA ASP A 145 39.37 -4.99 -9.49
C ASP A 145 38.48 -3.86 -10.02
N PHE A 146 38.81 -2.60 -9.70
CA PHE A 146 38.07 -1.45 -10.24
C PHE A 146 38.22 -1.32 -11.75
N VAL A 147 39.43 -1.49 -12.28
CA VAL A 147 39.67 -1.41 -13.74
C VAL A 147 38.87 -2.47 -14.49
N LEU A 148 38.80 -3.69 -13.95
CA LEU A 148 38.02 -4.77 -14.53
C LEU A 148 36.51 -4.50 -14.44
N TRP A 149 36.04 -4.01 -13.29
CA TRP A 149 34.64 -3.61 -13.10
C TRP A 149 34.22 -2.54 -14.11
N GLU A 150 35.04 -1.50 -14.26
CA GLU A 150 34.79 -0.41 -15.20
C GLU A 150 34.75 -0.89 -16.65
N PHE A 151 35.67 -1.78 -17.03
CA PHE A 151 35.66 -2.41 -18.35
C PHE A 151 34.37 -3.19 -18.62
N ASN A 152 33.87 -3.94 -17.64
CA ASN A 152 32.63 -4.71 -17.77
C ASN A 152 31.38 -3.81 -17.81
N ASN A 153 31.33 -2.76 -16.99
CA ASN A 153 30.19 -1.84 -16.93
C ASN A 153 30.14 -0.85 -18.10
N SER A 154 31.29 -0.43 -18.63
CA SER A 154 31.36 0.38 -19.86
C SER A 154 30.92 -0.39 -21.11
N ALA A 155 31.07 -1.71 -21.13
CA ALA A 155 30.54 -2.56 -22.20
C ALA A 155 29.01 -2.69 -22.15
N LEU A 156 28.41 -2.76 -20.95
CA LEU A 156 26.96 -2.86 -20.73
C LEU A 156 26.21 -1.54 -21.00
N THR A 157 26.87 -0.39 -20.82
CA THR A 157 26.26 0.93 -20.99
C THR A 157 26.11 1.38 -22.45
N ASN A 158 26.79 0.73 -23.40
CA ASN A 158 26.72 1.12 -24.83
C ASN A 158 25.43 0.72 -25.55
N GLU A 159 24.62 -0.20 -25.00
CA GLU A 159 23.34 -0.60 -25.63
C GLU A 159 22.10 0.05 -25.00
N ASN A 160 22.20 0.68 -23.81
CA ASN A 160 21.03 1.20 -23.08
C ASN A 160 21.18 2.63 -22.49
N SER A 161 22.22 3.39 -22.84
CA SER A 161 22.50 4.71 -22.23
C SER A 161 21.62 5.87 -22.74
N LEU A 162 20.30 5.72 -22.67
CA LEU A 162 19.33 6.80 -22.86
C LEU A 162 19.13 7.66 -21.57
N HIS A 163 20.18 7.85 -20.75
CA HIS A 163 20.04 8.40 -19.39
C HIS A 163 20.80 9.70 -19.09
N VAL A 164 21.37 10.37 -20.09
CA VAL A 164 22.09 11.62 -19.85
C VAL A 164 21.14 12.80 -20.07
N ASN A 165 20.69 13.41 -18.96
CA ASN A 165 19.99 14.70 -18.85
C ASN A 165 18.47 14.65 -18.59
N VAL A 166 17.99 13.82 -17.65
CA VAL A 166 16.53 13.67 -17.51
C VAL A 166 15.99 13.71 -16.09
N THR A 167 14.80 14.31 -16.00
CA THR A 167 14.02 14.61 -14.80
C THR A 167 13.73 13.35 -13.98
N TYR A 168 13.62 13.51 -12.65
CA TYR A 168 13.26 12.49 -11.64
C TYR A 168 12.23 11.42 -12.09
N LEU A 169 11.22 11.84 -12.86
CA LEU A 169 10.21 10.97 -13.47
C LEU A 169 10.82 9.80 -14.28
N GLN A 170 11.96 10.01 -14.95
CA GLN A 170 12.62 8.98 -15.72
C GLN A 170 13.41 7.97 -14.88
N ASN A 171 14.00 8.39 -13.76
CA ASN A 171 14.67 7.44 -12.85
C ASN A 171 13.66 6.46 -12.25
N TYR A 172 12.47 6.95 -11.91
CA TYR A 172 11.38 6.11 -11.42
C TYR A 172 10.84 5.16 -12.51
N MET A 173 10.75 5.63 -13.77
CA MET A 173 10.42 4.78 -14.91
C MET A 173 11.46 3.67 -15.13
N THR A 174 12.73 3.90 -14.81
CA THR A 174 13.79 2.87 -14.86
C THR A 174 13.51 1.73 -13.86
N CYS A 175 13.06 2.04 -12.64
CA CYS A 175 12.59 1.01 -11.67
C CYS A 175 11.46 0.17 -12.26
N PHE A 176 10.45 0.83 -12.84
CA PHE A 176 9.29 0.15 -13.44
C PHE A 176 9.67 -0.68 -14.67
N PHE A 177 10.67 -0.25 -15.43
CA PHE A 177 11.24 -1.02 -16.53
C PHE A 177 11.94 -2.27 -16.00
N LYS A 178 12.64 -2.17 -14.86
CA LYS A 178 13.36 -3.31 -14.27
C LYS A 178 12.46 -4.32 -13.58
N ARG A 179 11.19 -4.00 -13.26
CA ARG A 179 10.17 -5.01 -12.95
C ARG A 179 10.11 -6.11 -14.01
N THR A 180 10.39 -5.81 -15.28
CA THR A 180 10.40 -6.81 -16.36
C THR A 180 11.46 -7.90 -16.15
N ARG A 181 12.47 -7.63 -15.31
CA ARG A 181 13.49 -8.58 -14.88
C ARG A 181 13.06 -9.45 -13.69
N CYS A 182 11.95 -9.11 -13.01
CA CYS A 182 11.45 -9.93 -11.92
C CYS A 182 10.96 -11.30 -12.41
N TRP A 183 11.29 -12.34 -11.65
CA TRP A 183 11.00 -13.74 -11.98
C TRP A 183 9.50 -14.04 -12.18
N TRP A 184 8.62 -13.23 -11.58
CA TRP A 184 7.16 -13.37 -11.71
C TRP A 184 6.57 -12.59 -12.89
N TYR A 185 7.29 -11.63 -13.48
CA TYR A 185 6.74 -10.76 -14.52
C TYR A 185 6.27 -11.55 -15.74
N ASN A 186 7.12 -12.44 -16.26
CA ASN A 186 6.78 -13.32 -17.40
C ASN A 186 6.14 -14.65 -16.98
N ASN A 187 5.74 -14.81 -15.72
CA ASN A 187 5.13 -16.04 -15.24
C ASN A 187 3.65 -16.09 -15.67
N GLN A 188 3.38 -16.85 -16.75
CA GLN A 188 2.04 -17.02 -17.32
C GLN A 188 1.02 -17.59 -16.31
N THR A 189 1.46 -18.43 -15.38
CA THR A 189 0.56 -18.97 -14.33
C THR A 189 0.13 -17.88 -13.37
N PHE A 190 1.05 -16.99 -12.98
CA PHE A 190 0.74 -15.85 -12.11
C PHE A 190 -0.20 -14.86 -12.81
N GLN A 191 0.15 -14.43 -14.02
CA GLN A 191 -0.69 -13.55 -14.85
C GLN A 191 -2.08 -14.16 -15.12
N GLY A 192 -2.13 -15.44 -15.50
CA GLY A 192 -3.37 -16.17 -15.75
C GLY A 192 -4.24 -16.32 -14.51
N SER A 193 -3.64 -16.51 -13.33
CA SER A 193 -4.37 -16.54 -12.06
C SER A 193 -5.01 -15.18 -11.77
N PHE A 194 -4.29 -14.08 -12.01
CA PHE A 194 -4.79 -12.74 -11.80
C PHE A 194 -6.00 -12.43 -12.70
N LEU A 195 -5.89 -12.71 -14.00
CA LEU A 195 -6.98 -12.52 -14.96
C LEU A 195 -8.17 -13.43 -14.66
N GLY A 196 -7.92 -14.72 -14.35
CA GLY A 196 -8.97 -15.68 -14.04
C GLY A 196 -9.78 -15.28 -12.81
N LEU A 197 -9.10 -14.87 -11.74
CA LEU A 197 -9.76 -14.40 -10.53
C LEU A 197 -10.46 -13.05 -10.75
N GLY A 198 -9.88 -12.13 -11.51
CA GLY A 198 -10.50 -10.85 -11.87
C GLY A 198 -11.81 -11.04 -12.66
N LEU A 199 -11.80 -11.89 -13.68
CA LEU A 199 -12.99 -12.23 -14.47
C LEU A 199 -14.06 -12.93 -13.62
N LEU A 200 -13.65 -13.82 -12.70
CA LEU A 200 -14.57 -14.44 -11.76
C LEU A 200 -15.24 -13.38 -10.86
N CYS A 201 -14.47 -12.42 -10.34
CA CYS A 201 -14.97 -11.33 -9.51
C CYS A 201 -15.98 -10.44 -10.28
N LEU A 202 -15.67 -10.12 -11.54
CA LEU A 202 -16.58 -9.38 -12.43
C LEU A 202 -17.87 -10.18 -12.71
N GLY A 203 -17.75 -11.48 -12.98
CA GLY A 203 -18.88 -12.38 -13.13
C GLY A 203 -19.76 -12.42 -11.89
N CYS A 204 -19.16 -12.41 -10.69
CA CYS A 204 -19.88 -12.35 -9.42
C CYS A 204 -20.64 -11.03 -9.23
N LEU A 205 -20.07 -9.90 -9.67
CA LEU A 205 -20.76 -8.60 -9.69
C LEU A 205 -21.95 -8.63 -10.65
N VAL A 206 -21.74 -9.04 -11.90
CA VAL A 206 -22.82 -9.12 -12.90
C VAL A 206 -23.93 -10.06 -12.43
N TYR A 207 -23.57 -11.20 -11.84
CA TYR A 207 -24.52 -12.13 -11.25
C TYR A 207 -25.31 -11.49 -10.09
N SER A 208 -24.63 -10.77 -9.19
CA SER A 208 -25.29 -10.12 -8.05
C SER A 208 -26.26 -9.01 -8.50
N MET A 209 -25.93 -8.31 -9.58
CA MET A 209 -26.76 -7.25 -10.15
C MET A 209 -27.95 -7.78 -10.96
N THR A 210 -27.79 -8.89 -11.68
CA THR A 210 -28.83 -9.48 -12.55
C THR A 210 -29.72 -10.48 -11.84
N GLY A 211 -29.19 -11.22 -10.86
CA GLY A 211 -29.88 -12.29 -10.12
C GLY A 211 -30.94 -11.82 -9.11
N CYS A 212 -31.25 -10.53 -9.04
CA CYS A 212 -32.27 -9.97 -8.15
C CYS A 212 -33.72 -10.23 -8.61
N GLN A 213 -33.95 -10.99 -9.69
CA GLN A 213 -35.29 -11.26 -10.25
C GLN A 213 -35.90 -12.61 -9.85
N GLU A 214 -35.59 -13.15 -8.67
CA GLU A 214 -36.34 -14.33 -8.19
C GLU A 214 -37.82 -14.00 -7.96
N GLY A 215 -38.70 -14.87 -8.46
CA GLY A 215 -40.15 -14.70 -8.45
C GLY A 215 -40.73 -14.52 -7.03
N PRO A 216 -41.92 -13.92 -6.91
CA PRO A 216 -42.52 -13.57 -5.64
C PRO A 216 -42.75 -14.82 -4.78
N LYS A 217 -42.10 -14.88 -3.62
CA LYS A 217 -42.47 -15.81 -2.55
C LYS A 217 -43.53 -15.14 -1.67
N PRO A 218 -44.50 -15.89 -1.13
CA PRO A 218 -45.49 -15.33 -0.23
C PRO A 218 -44.79 -14.66 0.96
N ALA A 219 -45.18 -13.41 1.25
CA ALA A 219 -44.63 -12.65 2.35
C ALA A 219 -44.90 -13.40 3.65
N VAL A 220 -43.86 -13.62 4.46
CA VAL A 220 -44.05 -14.10 5.82
C VAL A 220 -44.69 -12.95 6.59
N THR A 221 -45.90 -13.16 7.09
CA THR A 221 -46.54 -12.21 8.01
C THR A 221 -45.69 -12.14 9.27
N LEU A 222 -44.85 -11.11 9.35
CA LEU A 222 -44.20 -10.67 10.57
C LEU A 222 -45.31 -10.46 11.62
N GLY A 223 -45.17 -11.09 12.79
CA GLY A 223 -46.19 -11.04 13.86
C GLY A 223 -46.44 -9.60 14.34
N GLU A 224 -47.27 -9.41 15.36
CA GLU A 224 -47.41 -8.08 15.94
C GLU A 224 -46.05 -7.58 16.48
N THR A 225 -45.70 -6.34 16.14
CA THR A 225 -44.43 -5.72 16.51
C THR A 225 -44.44 -5.41 18.00
N SER A 226 -43.41 -5.83 18.74
CA SER A 226 -43.18 -5.31 20.08
C SER A 226 -42.90 -3.81 19.96
N ALA A 227 -43.80 -2.97 20.48
CA ALA A 227 -43.81 -1.51 20.30
C ALA A 227 -42.59 -0.79 20.89
N SER A 228 -41.65 -1.49 21.53
CA SER A 228 -40.52 -0.90 22.27
C SER A 228 -39.16 -0.93 21.54
N SER A 229 -39.01 -1.71 20.46
CA SER A 229 -37.71 -1.89 19.79
C SER A 229 -37.50 -0.90 18.63
N ASN A 230 -36.34 -0.23 18.60
CA ASN A 230 -35.88 0.62 17.49
C ASN A 230 -35.60 -0.16 16.21
N TYR A 231 -35.40 -1.47 16.30
CA TYR A 231 -35.18 -2.36 15.17
C TYR A 231 -36.37 -3.32 14.95
N GLY A 232 -37.46 -3.12 15.70
CA GLY A 232 -38.65 -3.96 15.66
C GLY A 232 -38.30 -5.44 15.83
N GLN A 233 -38.76 -6.26 14.89
CA GLN A 233 -38.58 -7.72 14.93
C GLN A 233 -37.23 -8.19 14.37
N LEU A 234 -36.34 -7.28 13.96
CA LEU A 234 -35.02 -7.68 13.49
C LEU A 234 -34.14 -8.24 14.61
N LEU A 235 -34.38 -7.80 15.85
CA LEU A 235 -33.64 -8.21 17.03
C LEU A 235 -34.45 -9.17 17.90
N GLU A 236 -33.75 -10.07 18.58
CA GLU A 236 -34.36 -11.02 19.52
C GLU A 236 -35.00 -10.27 20.69
N ALA A 237 -36.27 -10.59 21.00
CA ALA A 237 -36.99 -9.95 22.09
C ALA A 237 -36.37 -10.33 23.43
N CYS A 238 -35.97 -9.34 24.23
CA CYS A 238 -35.35 -9.53 25.54
C CYS A 238 -35.86 -8.50 26.55
N ASP A 239 -35.82 -8.83 27.85
CA ASP A 239 -36.22 -7.92 28.94
C ASP A 239 -35.44 -6.60 28.93
N ARG A 240 -34.25 -6.58 28.31
CA ARG A 240 -33.38 -5.40 28.15
C ARG A 240 -33.28 -4.92 26.70
N GLN A 241 -34.41 -4.83 26.01
CA GLN A 241 -34.46 -4.46 24.58
C GLN A 241 -33.72 -3.15 24.26
N SER A 242 -33.82 -2.13 25.11
CA SER A 242 -33.13 -0.84 24.90
C SER A 242 -31.61 -0.95 24.94
N GLU A 243 -31.06 -1.86 25.76
CA GLU A 243 -29.62 -2.14 25.85
C GLU A 243 -29.14 -2.88 24.59
N VAL A 244 -29.93 -3.84 24.11
CA VAL A 244 -29.63 -4.60 22.87
C VAL A 244 -29.68 -3.67 21.66
N ASP A 245 -30.70 -2.82 21.53
CA ASP A 245 -30.82 -1.84 20.45
C ASP A 245 -29.63 -0.88 20.42
N SER A 246 -29.26 -0.32 21.57
CA SER A 246 -28.10 0.58 21.71
C SER A 246 -26.79 -0.12 21.34
N THR A 247 -26.64 -1.38 21.74
CA THR A 247 -25.46 -2.19 21.42
C THR A 247 -25.35 -2.45 19.93
N VAL A 248 -26.44 -2.87 19.28
CA VAL A 248 -26.48 -3.11 17.83
C VAL A 248 -26.20 -1.83 17.04
N ASP A 249 -26.85 -0.73 17.39
CA ASP A 249 -26.63 0.58 16.76
C ASP A 249 -25.16 1.01 16.86
N ARG A 250 -24.57 0.89 18.05
CA ARG A 250 -23.16 1.23 18.29
C ARG A 250 -22.22 0.40 17.41
N TRP A 251 -22.46 -0.91 17.25
CA TRP A 251 -21.61 -1.76 16.42
C TRP A 251 -21.80 -1.49 14.93
N ILE A 252 -23.04 -1.25 14.46
CA ILE A 252 -23.27 -0.85 13.07
C ILE A 252 -22.55 0.47 12.77
N VAL A 253 -22.72 1.48 13.62
CA VAL A 253 -22.08 2.80 13.47
C VAL A 253 -20.55 2.67 13.48
N LYS A 254 -19.97 1.87 14.39
CA LYS A 254 -18.53 1.60 14.42
C LYS A 254 -18.04 0.94 13.13
N GLY A 255 -18.74 -0.08 12.64
CA GLY A 255 -18.41 -0.75 11.38
C GLY A 255 -18.49 0.19 10.18
N SER A 256 -19.53 1.04 10.12
CA SER A 256 -19.67 2.06 9.05
C SER A 256 -18.52 3.08 9.07
N TRP A 257 -18.19 3.62 10.24
CA TRP A 257 -17.06 4.56 10.38
C TRP A 257 -15.72 3.91 10.06
N ALA A 258 -15.50 2.65 10.47
CA ALA A 258 -14.29 1.91 10.12
C ALA A 258 -14.18 1.71 8.60
N SER A 259 -15.27 1.43 7.89
CA SER A 259 -15.27 1.36 6.42
C SER A 259 -14.96 2.71 5.77
N MET A 260 -15.48 3.81 6.31
CA MET A 260 -15.16 5.16 5.82
C MET A 260 -13.70 5.53 6.08
N LEU A 261 -13.18 5.20 7.26
CA LEU A 261 -11.78 5.39 7.62
C LEU A 261 -10.86 4.59 6.70
N TYR A 262 -11.20 3.34 6.40
CA TYR A 262 -10.46 2.54 5.41
C TYR A 262 -10.39 3.24 4.05
N GLY A 263 -11.50 3.82 3.59
CA GLY A 263 -11.52 4.64 2.38
C GLY A 263 -10.58 5.85 2.48
N ILE A 264 -10.60 6.59 3.59
CA ILE A 264 -9.70 7.74 3.80
C ILE A 264 -8.22 7.29 3.80
N LEU A 265 -7.91 6.15 4.41
CA LEU A 265 -6.56 5.59 4.44
C LEU A 265 -6.08 5.18 3.04
N LEU A 266 -6.97 4.63 2.20
CA LEU A 266 -6.68 4.38 0.77
C LEU A 266 -6.41 5.66 -0.02
N VAL A 267 -7.08 6.79 0.30
CA VAL A 267 -6.71 8.10 -0.27
C VAL A 267 -5.29 8.47 0.17
N GLY A 268 -4.94 8.19 1.42
CA GLY A 268 -3.56 8.31 1.92
C GLY A 268 -2.57 7.55 1.03
N LEU A 269 -2.81 6.26 0.78
CA LEU A 269 -1.97 5.43 -0.11
C LEU A 269 -1.93 5.95 -1.55
N SER A 270 -3.04 6.48 -2.07
CA SER A 270 -3.09 7.10 -3.40
C SER A 270 -2.16 8.33 -3.47
N VAL A 271 -2.20 9.19 -2.44
CA VAL A 271 -1.35 10.38 -2.37
C VAL A 271 0.11 9.99 -2.18
N THR A 272 0.43 9.04 -1.29
CA THR A 272 1.81 8.59 -1.08
C THR A 272 2.36 7.91 -2.34
N THR A 273 1.55 7.15 -3.08
CA THR A 273 1.93 6.61 -4.41
C THR A 273 2.36 7.72 -5.37
N ILE A 274 1.63 8.85 -5.42
CA ILE A 274 2.03 10.01 -6.25
C ILE A 274 3.29 10.67 -5.69
N CYS A 275 3.44 10.73 -4.36
CA CYS A 275 4.64 11.24 -3.73
C CYS A 275 5.87 10.39 -4.04
N HIS A 276 5.75 9.05 -4.07
CA HIS A 276 6.84 8.15 -4.45
C HIS A 276 7.39 8.47 -5.84
N VAL A 277 6.52 8.84 -6.78
CA VAL A 277 6.92 9.26 -8.14
C VAL A 277 7.72 10.56 -8.14
N ASN A 278 7.45 11.47 -7.20
CA ASN A 278 8.02 12.82 -7.19
C ASN A 278 9.21 12.99 -6.22
N PHE A 279 9.23 12.22 -5.14
CA PHE A 279 10.18 12.34 -4.03
C PHE A 279 10.98 11.05 -3.79
N GLY A 280 10.54 9.93 -4.37
CA GLY A 280 11.20 8.63 -4.27
C GLY A 280 10.48 7.64 -3.39
N ILE A 281 10.64 6.36 -3.72
CA ILE A 281 10.29 5.17 -2.94
C ILE A 281 10.78 5.23 -1.46
N GLY A 282 11.98 5.75 -1.18
CA GLY A 282 12.48 5.94 0.19
C GLY A 282 11.64 6.93 1.00
N PHE A 283 10.99 7.89 0.32
CA PHE A 283 10.01 8.78 0.93
C PHE A 283 8.66 8.06 1.06
N GLY A 284 8.43 7.45 2.22
CA GLY A 284 7.05 7.19 2.67
C GLY A 284 6.62 5.73 2.75
N PHE A 285 7.48 4.74 2.50
CA PHE A 285 7.13 3.35 2.83
C PHE A 285 6.82 3.17 4.33
N GLY A 286 7.50 3.90 5.21
CA GLY A 286 7.17 3.86 6.64
C GLY A 286 5.77 4.38 6.90
N LEU A 287 5.36 5.43 6.16
CA LEU A 287 4.01 5.97 6.21
C LEU A 287 2.99 4.98 5.61
N ASP A 288 3.30 4.36 4.48
CA ASP A 288 2.45 3.34 3.85
C ASP A 288 2.25 2.13 4.78
N GLY A 289 3.31 1.73 5.49
CA GLY A 289 3.25 0.69 6.51
C GLY A 289 2.31 1.04 7.66
N LEU A 290 2.39 2.27 8.17
CA LEU A 290 1.47 2.77 9.22
C LEU A 290 0.02 2.86 8.72
N VAL A 291 -0.17 3.31 7.47
CA VAL A 291 -1.49 3.42 6.83
C VAL A 291 -2.09 2.02 6.63
N ALA A 292 -1.31 1.05 6.12
CA ALA A 292 -1.72 -0.34 5.97
C ALA A 292 -2.04 -1.01 7.33
N PHE A 293 -1.28 -0.70 8.39
CA PHE A 293 -1.59 -1.18 9.73
C PHE A 293 -2.93 -0.63 10.26
N ALA A 294 -3.19 0.66 10.03
CA ALA A 294 -4.48 1.27 10.38
C ALA A 294 -5.64 0.68 9.54
N MET A 295 -5.39 0.35 8.28
CA MET A 295 -6.35 -0.35 7.40
C MET A 295 -6.70 -1.73 7.95
N CYS A 296 -5.71 -2.51 8.39
CA CYS A 296 -5.93 -3.80 9.06
C CYS A 296 -6.85 -3.65 10.29
N ALA A 297 -6.56 -2.69 11.17
CA ALA A 297 -7.39 -2.43 12.36
C ALA A 297 -8.85 -2.08 11.98
N ALA A 298 -9.05 -1.28 10.93
CA ALA A 298 -10.38 -0.95 10.44
C ALA A 298 -11.14 -2.20 9.95
N GLN A 299 -10.50 -3.10 9.23
CA GLN A 299 -11.13 -4.35 8.76
C GLN A 299 -11.49 -5.31 9.90
N VAL A 300 -10.64 -5.40 10.94
CA VAL A 300 -10.95 -6.16 12.16
C VAL A 300 -12.19 -5.58 12.86
N ILE A 301 -12.33 -4.26 12.93
CA ILE A 301 -13.51 -3.60 13.49
C ILE A 301 -14.77 -3.91 12.67
N ILE A 302 -14.68 -3.86 11.32
CA ILE A 302 -15.81 -4.20 10.44
C ILE A 302 -16.26 -5.64 10.65
N SER A 303 -15.31 -6.59 10.67
CA SER A 303 -15.60 -8.01 10.89
C SER A 303 -16.22 -8.28 12.26
N THR A 304 -15.63 -7.71 13.32
CA THR A 304 -16.15 -7.82 14.69
C THR A 304 -17.56 -7.23 14.79
N SER A 305 -17.81 -6.10 14.13
CA SER A 305 -19.14 -5.47 14.10
C SER A 305 -20.18 -6.39 13.48
N ALA A 306 -19.87 -7.05 12.36
CA ALA A 306 -20.78 -8.00 11.73
C ALA A 306 -21.12 -9.19 12.64
N CYS A 307 -20.11 -9.79 13.28
CA CYS A 307 -20.30 -10.89 14.24
C CYS A 307 -21.12 -10.46 15.47
N MET A 308 -20.89 -9.26 15.99
CA MET A 308 -21.63 -8.74 17.14
C MET A 308 -23.09 -8.47 16.80
N VAL A 309 -23.38 -7.89 15.63
CA VAL A 309 -24.76 -7.71 15.15
C VAL A 309 -25.45 -9.06 14.98
N GLN A 310 -24.78 -10.06 14.37
CA GLN A 310 -25.35 -11.39 14.16
C GLN A 310 -25.84 -12.06 15.45
N LYS A 311 -25.09 -11.91 16.55
CA LYS A 311 -25.46 -12.49 17.86
C LYS A 311 -26.80 -11.99 18.37
N HIS A 312 -27.18 -10.75 18.05
CA HIS A 312 -28.41 -10.12 18.53
C HIS A 312 -29.60 -10.20 17.55
N LEU A 313 -29.40 -10.77 16.36
CA LEU A 313 -30.47 -10.95 15.38
C LEU A 313 -31.53 -11.93 15.90
N SER A 314 -32.80 -11.64 15.62
CA SER A 314 -33.92 -12.55 15.87
C SER A 314 -33.82 -13.82 15.00
N THR A 315 -34.51 -14.90 15.40
CA THR A 315 -34.54 -16.15 14.61
C THR A 315 -34.91 -15.94 13.14
N PRO A 316 -35.96 -15.17 12.78
CA PRO A 316 -36.25 -14.88 11.37
C PRO A 316 -35.11 -14.14 10.66
N SER A 317 -34.51 -13.15 11.32
CA SER A 317 -33.39 -12.39 10.75
C SER A 317 -32.14 -13.25 10.59
N ARG A 318 -31.88 -14.18 11.51
CA ARG A 318 -30.80 -15.17 11.38
C ARG A 318 -31.02 -16.12 10.20
N VAL A 319 -32.27 -16.45 9.85
CA VAL A 319 -32.58 -17.25 8.64
C VAL A 319 -32.33 -16.45 7.37
N VAL A 320 -32.68 -15.16 7.35
CA VAL A 320 -32.42 -14.28 6.19
C VAL A 320 -30.91 -14.14 5.95
N VAL A 321 -30.16 -13.88 7.03
CA VAL A 321 -28.73 -13.60 6.97
C VAL A 321 -27.89 -14.88 6.84
N GLU A 322 -28.31 -15.97 7.49
CA GLU A 322 -27.70 -17.30 7.49
C GLU A 322 -26.16 -17.27 7.62
N TRP A 323 -25.46 -18.07 6.82
CA TRP A 323 -24.00 -18.14 6.78
C TRP A 323 -23.37 -16.98 6.01
N TRP A 324 -24.15 -16.13 5.33
CA TRP A 324 -23.60 -15.05 4.51
C TRP A 324 -22.95 -13.95 5.34
N VAL A 325 -23.44 -13.64 6.55
CA VAL A 325 -22.73 -12.70 7.44
C VAL A 325 -21.39 -13.27 7.91
N LEU A 326 -21.30 -14.60 8.10
CA LEU A 326 -20.03 -15.24 8.44
C LEU A 326 -19.08 -15.17 7.23
N ALA A 327 -19.57 -15.42 6.01
CA ALA A 327 -18.77 -15.25 4.79
C ALA A 327 -18.27 -13.80 4.63
N PHE A 328 -19.13 -12.81 4.91
CA PHE A 328 -18.73 -11.40 4.94
C PHE A 328 -17.65 -11.13 6.00
N ALA A 329 -17.84 -11.61 7.24
CA ALA A 329 -16.90 -11.40 8.33
C ALA A 329 -15.54 -12.06 8.05
N LEU A 330 -15.53 -13.28 7.51
CA LEU A 330 -14.33 -14.00 7.11
C LEU A 330 -13.61 -13.32 5.95
N ALA A 331 -14.34 -12.81 4.97
CA ALA A 331 -13.75 -12.02 3.89
C ALA A 331 -13.04 -10.77 4.42
N LYS A 332 -13.62 -10.07 5.40
CA LYS A 332 -13.00 -8.90 6.04
C LYS A 332 -11.77 -9.27 6.88
N VAL A 333 -11.77 -10.45 7.52
CA VAL A 333 -10.56 -10.99 8.17
C VAL A 333 -9.47 -11.29 7.14
N GLY A 334 -9.82 -11.88 6.00
CA GLY A 334 -8.87 -12.12 4.90
C GLY A 334 -8.22 -10.83 4.40
N MET A 335 -9.02 -9.77 4.23
CA MET A 335 -8.48 -8.43 3.92
C MET A 335 -7.56 -7.90 5.02
N ALA A 336 -7.97 -8.00 6.30
CA ALA A 336 -7.15 -7.54 7.41
C ALA A 336 -5.77 -8.23 7.47
N ILE A 337 -5.74 -9.54 7.20
CA ILE A 337 -4.48 -10.29 7.10
C ILE A 337 -3.64 -9.78 5.93
N GLY A 338 -4.25 -9.53 4.77
CA GLY A 338 -3.55 -8.95 3.62
C GLY A 338 -2.96 -7.57 3.91
N ASP A 339 -3.74 -6.69 4.55
CA ASP A 339 -3.29 -5.35 4.97
C ASP A 339 -2.15 -5.44 6.00
N LEU A 340 -2.19 -6.41 6.92
CA LEU A 340 -1.10 -6.64 7.89
C LEU A 340 0.18 -7.12 7.21
N ILE A 341 0.07 -8.03 6.23
CA ILE A 341 1.22 -8.50 5.45
C ILE A 341 1.84 -7.34 4.69
N LEU A 342 1.03 -6.48 4.05
CA LEU A 342 1.52 -5.25 3.40
C LEU A 342 2.17 -4.30 4.40
N ALA A 343 1.59 -4.10 5.58
CA ALA A 343 2.17 -3.25 6.60
C ALA A 343 3.55 -3.74 7.05
N VAL A 344 3.68 -5.04 7.30
CA VAL A 344 4.96 -5.66 7.66
C VAL A 344 5.95 -5.49 6.52
N MET A 345 5.55 -5.79 5.28
CA MET A 345 6.39 -5.61 4.09
C MET A 345 6.91 -4.17 3.99
N TYR A 346 6.04 -3.16 4.03
CA TYR A 346 6.47 -1.75 3.95
C TYR A 346 7.37 -1.33 5.11
N ILE A 347 7.09 -1.80 6.33
CA ILE A 347 7.94 -1.52 7.50
C ILE A 347 9.30 -2.22 7.34
N THR A 348 9.34 -3.45 6.84
CA THR A 348 10.60 -4.17 6.61
C THR A 348 11.42 -3.51 5.52
N GLU A 349 10.81 -3.02 4.44
CA GLU A 349 11.52 -2.22 3.42
C GLU A 349 12.05 -0.91 4.04
N THR A 350 11.28 -0.26 4.90
CA THR A 350 11.71 1.01 5.55
C THR A 350 12.88 0.80 6.52
N LEU A 351 12.84 -0.28 7.30
CA LEU A 351 13.87 -0.60 8.31
C LEU A 351 15.06 -1.36 7.71
N GLY A 352 14.96 -1.78 6.45
CA GLY A 352 15.69 -2.89 5.86
C GLY A 352 16.93 -2.55 5.05
N GLY A 353 17.51 -1.35 5.18
CA GLY A 353 18.81 -1.00 4.56
C GLY A 353 20.02 -1.82 5.04
N PHE A 354 19.82 -3.08 5.42
CA PHE A 354 20.86 -4.01 5.86
C PHE A 354 20.73 -5.42 5.27
N VAL A 355 19.67 -5.79 4.53
CA VAL A 355 19.56 -7.17 3.99
C VAL A 355 18.92 -7.25 2.59
N ARG A 356 19.81 -7.37 1.60
CA ARG A 356 19.68 -7.94 0.22
C ARG A 356 18.97 -7.11 -0.85
N GLU A 357 19.84 -6.41 -1.57
CA GLU A 357 19.70 -5.44 -2.67
C GLU A 357 18.93 -5.88 -3.94
N ASN A 358 18.22 -7.02 -3.97
CA ASN A 358 17.64 -7.50 -5.24
C ASN A 358 16.38 -8.36 -5.11
N ALA A 359 16.45 -9.35 -4.23
CA ALA A 359 15.34 -10.24 -3.94
C ALA A 359 14.19 -9.50 -3.24
N SER A 360 14.46 -8.37 -2.57
CA SER A 360 13.49 -7.57 -1.83
C SER A 360 12.46 -6.97 -2.80
N PHE A 361 12.85 -6.19 -3.80
CA PHE A 361 11.91 -5.50 -4.69
C PHE A 361 10.99 -6.47 -5.45
N CYS A 362 11.58 -7.50 -6.09
CA CYS A 362 10.77 -8.48 -6.79
C CYS A 362 9.87 -9.28 -5.83
N SER A 363 10.32 -9.61 -4.62
CA SER A 363 9.47 -10.31 -3.65
C SER A 363 8.37 -9.41 -3.09
N ALA A 364 8.68 -8.14 -2.80
CA ALA A 364 7.75 -7.13 -2.32
C ALA A 364 6.68 -6.85 -3.38
N GLY A 365 7.07 -6.62 -4.64
CA GLY A 365 6.15 -6.45 -5.76
C GLY A 365 5.25 -7.68 -5.99
N TYR A 366 5.80 -8.88 -5.86
CA TYR A 366 5.04 -10.13 -5.93
C TYR A 366 4.01 -10.23 -4.79
N LEU A 367 4.47 -10.01 -3.56
CA LEU A 367 3.63 -10.07 -2.36
C LEU A 367 2.52 -9.01 -2.41
N PHE A 368 2.87 -7.79 -2.82
CA PHE A 368 1.95 -6.70 -3.07
C PHE A 368 0.80 -7.10 -4.01
N CYS A 369 1.14 -7.64 -5.18
CA CYS A 369 0.14 -8.08 -6.15
C CYS A 369 -0.75 -9.22 -5.61
N TRP A 370 -0.17 -10.17 -4.87
CA TRP A 370 -0.96 -11.23 -4.22
C TRP A 370 -1.93 -10.67 -3.19
N MET A 371 -1.51 -9.69 -2.37
CA MET A 371 -2.37 -9.09 -1.36
C MET A 371 -3.51 -8.27 -1.99
N LEU A 372 -3.26 -7.59 -3.12
CA LEU A 372 -4.32 -6.93 -3.90
C LEU A 372 -5.31 -7.95 -4.49
N MET A 373 -4.81 -9.08 -4.98
CA MET A 373 -5.65 -10.14 -5.52
C MET A 373 -6.50 -10.81 -4.43
N VAL A 374 -5.92 -11.11 -3.26
CA VAL A 374 -6.66 -11.59 -2.08
C VAL A 374 -7.74 -10.59 -1.69
N SER A 375 -7.40 -9.30 -1.65
CA SER A 375 -8.34 -8.23 -1.34
C SER A 375 -9.50 -8.16 -2.35
N MET A 376 -9.22 -8.29 -3.65
CA MET A 376 -10.24 -8.33 -4.70
C MET A 376 -11.20 -9.53 -4.53
N VAL A 377 -10.67 -10.72 -4.26
CA VAL A 377 -11.46 -11.94 -4.02
C VAL A 377 -12.31 -11.78 -2.76
N CYS A 378 -11.71 -11.35 -1.65
CA CYS A 378 -12.42 -11.09 -0.40
C CYS A 378 -13.53 -10.04 -0.57
N GLN A 379 -13.28 -8.95 -1.30
CA GLN A 379 -14.31 -7.96 -1.58
C GLN A 379 -15.46 -8.51 -2.44
N SER A 380 -15.16 -9.41 -3.38
CA SER A 380 -16.18 -10.06 -4.19
C SER A 380 -17.04 -11.02 -3.37
N VAL A 381 -16.44 -11.78 -2.45
CA VAL A 381 -17.16 -12.61 -1.48
C VAL A 381 -18.03 -11.75 -0.56
N ALA A 382 -17.50 -10.64 -0.05
CA ALA A 382 -18.25 -9.70 0.78
C ALA A 382 -19.43 -9.06 0.02
N GLY A 383 -19.21 -8.63 -1.22
CA GLY A 383 -20.25 -8.07 -2.10
C GLY A 383 -21.34 -9.09 -2.40
N MET A 384 -20.96 -10.34 -2.68
CA MET A 384 -21.92 -11.43 -2.91
C MET A 384 -22.72 -11.76 -1.64
N ALA A 385 -22.07 -11.79 -0.48
CA ALA A 385 -22.75 -11.98 0.80
C ALA A 385 -23.79 -10.89 1.06
N ILE A 386 -23.44 -9.62 0.84
CA ILE A 386 -24.37 -8.49 0.96
C ILE A 386 -25.52 -8.63 -0.03
N ALA A 387 -25.24 -8.95 -1.30
CA ALA A 387 -26.28 -9.12 -2.32
C ALA A 387 -27.25 -10.26 -1.97
N ARG A 388 -26.75 -11.38 -1.45
CA ARG A 388 -27.57 -12.51 -1.02
C ARG A 388 -28.44 -12.17 0.19
N ILE A 389 -27.87 -11.48 1.18
CA ILE A 389 -28.64 -10.97 2.34
C ILE A 389 -29.73 -10.00 1.85
N HIS A 390 -29.40 -9.10 0.93
CA HIS A 390 -30.36 -8.14 0.36
C HIS A 390 -31.51 -8.84 -0.37
N THR A 391 -31.23 -9.80 -1.24
CA THR A 391 -32.26 -10.56 -1.97
C THR A 391 -33.15 -11.35 -1.03
N ARG A 392 -32.58 -12.00 -0.01
CA ARG A 392 -33.37 -12.74 0.99
C ARG A 392 -34.21 -11.82 1.88
N ALA A 393 -33.67 -10.68 2.28
CA ALA A 393 -34.42 -9.67 3.01
C ALA A 393 -35.59 -9.14 2.17
N ALA A 394 -35.36 -8.89 0.88
CA ALA A 394 -36.41 -8.47 -0.04
C ALA A 394 -37.49 -9.54 -0.17
N GLN A 395 -37.12 -10.82 -0.31
CA GLN A 395 -38.09 -11.93 -0.34
C GLN A 395 -38.91 -12.00 0.96
N HIS A 396 -38.27 -11.82 2.11
CA HIS A 396 -38.95 -11.83 3.40
C HIS A 396 -39.92 -10.66 3.57
N MET A 397 -39.60 -9.49 3.00
CA MET A 397 -40.45 -8.28 3.01
C MET A 397 -41.53 -8.24 1.92
N GLY A 398 -41.72 -9.33 1.16
CA GLY A 398 -42.72 -9.38 0.08
C GLY A 398 -42.29 -8.64 -1.19
N GLY A 399 -40.99 -8.44 -1.41
CA GLY A 399 -40.42 -7.96 -2.66
C GLY A 399 -39.37 -6.85 -2.50
N VAL A 400 -38.56 -6.66 -3.54
CA VAL A 400 -37.49 -5.64 -3.59
C VAL A 400 -38.07 -4.23 -3.41
N GLN A 401 -39.26 -3.95 -3.96
CA GLN A 401 -39.89 -2.64 -3.82
C GLN A 401 -40.15 -2.23 -2.36
N ASN A 402 -40.55 -3.18 -1.50
CA ASN A 402 -40.80 -2.91 -0.09
C ASN A 402 -39.49 -2.68 0.67
N LEU A 403 -38.46 -3.47 0.37
CA LEU A 403 -37.13 -3.25 0.94
C LEU A 403 -36.55 -1.90 0.49
N THR A 404 -36.67 -1.55 -0.79
CA THR A 404 -36.22 -0.24 -1.32
C THR A 404 -37.00 0.92 -0.71
N LYS A 405 -38.30 0.76 -0.41
CA LYS A 405 -39.05 1.78 0.35
C LYS A 405 -38.49 1.96 1.77
N LEU A 406 -38.01 0.88 2.39
CA LEU A 406 -37.42 0.90 3.73
C LEU A 406 -36.01 1.52 3.74
N ILE A 407 -35.08 0.96 2.97
CA ILE A 407 -33.64 1.34 3.02
C ILE A 407 -33.18 2.20 1.83
N GLY A 408 -34.10 2.67 0.99
CA GLY A 408 -33.78 3.44 -0.21
C GLY A 408 -32.79 2.75 -1.14
N CYS A 409 -31.90 3.53 -1.75
CA CYS A 409 -30.79 3.04 -2.58
C CYS A 409 -29.59 2.54 -1.77
N SER A 410 -29.65 2.55 -0.43
CA SER A 410 -28.51 2.21 0.43
C SER A 410 -28.04 0.77 0.24
N GLY A 411 -28.96 -0.17 0.01
CA GLY A 411 -28.62 -1.57 -0.29
C GLY A 411 -27.84 -1.74 -1.58
N LEU A 412 -28.31 -1.09 -2.66
CA LEU A 412 -27.61 -1.10 -3.95
C LEU A 412 -26.24 -0.42 -3.86
N LEU A 413 -26.17 0.73 -3.18
CA LEU A 413 -24.92 1.45 -2.95
C LEU A 413 -23.89 0.55 -2.24
N LEU A 414 -24.32 -0.17 -1.19
CA LEU A 414 -23.46 -1.08 -0.44
C LEU A 414 -22.92 -2.21 -1.33
N ILE A 415 -23.77 -2.82 -2.17
CA ILE A 415 -23.36 -3.90 -3.09
C ILE A 415 -22.36 -3.37 -4.12
N VAL A 416 -22.74 -2.32 -4.87
CA VAL A 416 -21.92 -1.77 -5.97
C VAL A 416 -20.61 -1.24 -5.44
N ALA A 417 -20.62 -0.54 -4.31
CA ALA A 417 -19.41 0.03 -3.74
C ALA A 417 -18.47 -1.06 -3.19
N THR A 418 -18.99 -2.15 -2.62
CA THR A 418 -18.14 -3.27 -2.16
C THR A 418 -17.41 -3.95 -3.33
N PHE A 419 -18.13 -4.24 -4.42
CA PHE A 419 -17.51 -4.78 -5.63
C PHE A 419 -16.58 -3.78 -6.32
N GLY A 420 -16.97 -2.51 -6.39
CA GLY A 420 -16.16 -1.44 -6.98
C GLY A 420 -14.82 -1.26 -6.26
N ALA A 421 -14.80 -1.40 -4.93
CA ALA A 421 -13.56 -1.42 -4.16
C ALA A 421 -12.64 -2.58 -4.56
N GLY A 422 -13.20 -3.80 -4.68
CA GLY A 422 -12.46 -4.96 -5.14
C GLY A 422 -11.89 -4.80 -6.56
N LEU A 423 -12.70 -4.27 -7.49
CA LEU A 423 -12.27 -3.98 -8.86
C LEU A 423 -11.18 -2.92 -8.92
N GLY A 424 -11.28 -1.83 -8.15
CA GLY A 424 -10.23 -0.81 -8.09
C GLY A 424 -8.88 -1.38 -7.61
N LEU A 425 -8.89 -2.20 -6.56
CA LEU A 425 -7.68 -2.89 -6.09
C LEU A 425 -7.17 -3.93 -7.09
N GLY A 426 -8.07 -4.60 -7.81
CA GLY A 426 -7.71 -5.51 -8.91
C GLY A 426 -7.04 -4.77 -10.08
N VAL A 427 -7.56 -3.60 -10.48
CA VAL A 427 -6.95 -2.76 -11.52
C VAL A 427 -5.57 -2.27 -11.08
N CYS A 428 -5.41 -1.89 -9.81
CA CYS A 428 -4.11 -1.54 -9.23
C CYS A 428 -3.07 -2.66 -9.43
N GLY A 429 -3.41 -3.91 -9.08
CA GLY A 429 -2.51 -5.04 -9.30
C GLY A 429 -2.31 -5.36 -10.79
N GLY A 430 -3.36 -5.18 -11.60
CA GLY A 430 -3.30 -5.38 -13.05
C GLY A 430 -2.34 -4.42 -13.73
N LEU A 431 -2.38 -3.13 -13.39
CA LEU A 431 -1.43 -2.11 -13.86
C LEU A 431 -0.01 -2.42 -13.40
N PHE A 432 0.18 -3.04 -12.24
CA PHE A 432 1.51 -3.43 -11.82
C PHE A 432 2.06 -4.63 -12.63
N ILE A 433 1.19 -5.58 -13.00
CA ILE A 433 1.58 -6.83 -13.68
C ILE A 433 1.68 -6.67 -15.21
N PHE A 434 0.75 -5.96 -15.83
CA PHE A 434 0.52 -5.96 -17.28
C PHE A 434 0.93 -4.68 -18.00
N ASP A 435 1.45 -3.68 -17.29
CA ASP A 435 1.86 -2.42 -17.89
C ASP A 435 3.07 -2.61 -18.81
N ASP A 436 2.95 -2.04 -20.01
CA ASP A 436 3.98 -1.99 -21.02
C ASP A 436 4.50 -0.55 -21.15
N SER A 437 5.78 -0.41 -21.47
CA SER A 437 6.43 0.84 -21.86
C SER A 437 5.71 1.63 -22.98
N THR A 438 4.83 0.96 -23.74
CA THR A 438 4.05 1.56 -24.82
C THR A 438 2.68 2.09 -24.37
N ASP A 439 2.28 1.85 -23.12
CA ASP A 439 0.98 2.27 -22.60
C ASP A 439 0.90 3.81 -22.46
N ALA A 440 -0.25 4.36 -22.84
CA ALA A 440 -0.48 5.82 -22.81
C ALA A 440 -0.68 6.37 -21.39
N LEU A 441 -0.94 5.50 -20.41
CA LEU A 441 -1.18 5.86 -19.03
C LEU A 441 0.06 5.49 -18.22
N ASP A 442 0.63 6.48 -17.53
CA ASP A 442 1.67 6.21 -16.55
C ASP A 442 1.14 5.23 -15.48
N PRO A 443 1.83 4.09 -15.23
CA PRO A 443 1.34 3.04 -14.35
C PRO A 443 1.10 3.55 -12.93
N MET A 444 1.92 4.48 -12.45
CA MET A 444 1.81 5.01 -11.09
C MET A 444 0.63 5.94 -10.94
N ALA A 445 0.40 6.82 -11.93
CA ALA A 445 -0.81 7.62 -11.98
C ALA A 445 -2.06 6.71 -12.04
N GLY A 446 -1.99 5.62 -12.80
CA GLY A 446 -3.04 4.61 -12.87
C GLY A 446 -3.28 3.88 -11.55
N ILE A 447 -2.22 3.46 -10.85
CA ILE A 447 -2.28 2.82 -9.53
C ILE A 447 -2.87 3.79 -8.51
N ALA A 448 -2.38 5.03 -8.46
CA ALA A 448 -2.89 6.06 -7.56
C ALA A 448 -4.38 6.35 -7.82
N PHE A 449 -4.78 6.48 -9.09
CA PHE A 449 -6.18 6.66 -9.46
C PHE A 449 -7.05 5.45 -9.05
N SER A 450 -6.52 4.24 -9.22
CA SER A 450 -7.21 3.00 -8.84
C SER A 450 -7.40 2.90 -7.33
N TYR A 451 -6.39 3.28 -6.54
CA TYR A 451 -6.54 3.42 -5.07
C TYR A 451 -7.59 4.45 -4.70
N PHE A 452 -7.59 5.61 -5.36
CA PHE A 452 -8.59 6.64 -5.12
C PHE A 452 -10.02 6.18 -5.47
N ALA A 453 -10.19 5.46 -6.57
CA ALA A 453 -11.48 4.87 -6.94
C ALA A 453 -11.94 3.84 -5.90
N ALA A 454 -11.04 2.95 -5.46
CA ALA A 454 -11.34 1.98 -4.41
C ALA A 454 -11.67 2.67 -3.07
N ALA A 455 -10.99 3.78 -2.77
CA ALA A 455 -11.24 4.60 -1.59
C ALA A 455 -12.66 5.17 -1.57
N LEU A 456 -13.09 5.77 -2.67
CA LEU A 456 -14.45 6.30 -2.82
C LEU A 456 -15.49 5.20 -2.63
N CYS A 457 -15.25 4.03 -3.21
CA CYS A 457 -16.09 2.86 -3.03
C CYS A 457 -16.18 2.43 -1.55
N HIS A 458 -15.06 2.32 -0.83
CA HIS A 458 -15.08 2.01 0.61
C HIS A 458 -15.83 3.06 1.45
N PHE A 459 -15.63 4.33 1.12
CA PHE A 459 -16.32 5.44 1.76
C PHE A 459 -17.83 5.37 1.54
N PHE A 460 -18.27 5.15 0.30
CA PHE A 460 -19.69 5.01 -0.03
C PHE A 460 -20.33 3.74 0.55
N ALA A 461 -19.59 2.64 0.67
CA ALA A 461 -20.07 1.45 1.38
C ALA A 461 -20.36 1.76 2.86
N GLY A 462 -19.43 2.46 3.54
CA GLY A 462 -19.64 2.90 4.93
C GLY A 462 -20.80 3.88 5.07
N ALA A 463 -20.88 4.89 4.21
CA ALA A 463 -21.97 5.86 4.21
C ALA A 463 -23.34 5.22 3.91
N GLY A 464 -23.38 4.26 2.98
CA GLY A 464 -24.57 3.47 2.66
C GLY A 464 -25.04 2.63 3.85
N SER A 465 -24.11 2.00 4.57
CA SER A 465 -24.39 1.24 5.80
C SER A 465 -25.00 2.14 6.89
N LEU A 466 -24.42 3.32 7.13
CA LEU A 466 -24.93 4.28 8.12
C LEU A 466 -26.33 4.77 7.74
N ARG A 467 -26.54 5.13 6.47
CA ARG A 467 -27.84 5.56 5.95
C ARG A 467 -28.89 4.47 6.10
N ALA A 468 -28.58 3.22 5.72
CA ALA A 468 -29.48 2.09 5.89
C ALA A 468 -29.90 1.91 7.35
N ASN A 469 -28.94 2.00 8.29
CA ASN A 469 -29.22 1.90 9.73
C ASN A 469 -30.19 2.99 10.21
N THR A 470 -29.95 4.25 9.84
CA THR A 470 -30.85 5.36 10.22
C THR A 470 -32.26 5.20 9.66
N GLN A 471 -32.40 4.70 8.43
CA GLN A 471 -33.69 4.49 7.78
C GLN A 471 -34.48 3.34 8.41
N VAL A 472 -33.81 2.22 8.72
CA VAL A 472 -34.42 1.09 9.44
C VAL A 472 -34.95 1.54 10.80
N ARG A 473 -34.13 2.27 11.58
CA ARG A 473 -34.56 2.78 12.89
C ARG A 473 -35.75 3.73 12.77
N ALA A 474 -35.70 4.68 11.84
CA ALA A 474 -36.78 5.64 11.63
C ALA A 474 -38.10 4.94 11.24
N HIS A 475 -38.04 3.87 10.45
CA HIS A 475 -39.22 3.10 10.06
C HIS A 475 -39.91 2.43 11.26
N TYR A 476 -39.15 1.71 12.08
CA TYR A 476 -39.73 1.02 13.25
C TYR A 476 -40.19 2.00 14.34
N GLN A 477 -39.47 3.11 14.56
CA GLN A 477 -39.91 4.16 15.48
C GLN A 477 -41.23 4.80 15.06
N LYS A 478 -41.45 5.01 13.76
CA LYS A 478 -42.72 5.54 13.25
C LYS A 478 -43.87 4.56 13.50
N GLY A 479 -43.65 3.26 13.25
CA GLY A 479 -44.64 2.22 13.51
C GLY A 479 -45.05 2.13 14.99
N ALA A 480 -44.07 2.21 15.90
CA ALA A 480 -44.32 2.21 17.34
C ALA A 480 -45.21 3.39 17.77
N ARG A 481 -44.95 4.60 17.27
CA ARG A 481 -45.77 5.79 17.58
C ARG A 481 -47.21 5.64 17.12
N THR A 482 -47.43 5.14 15.91
CA THR A 482 -48.79 4.93 15.38
C THR A 482 -49.57 3.93 16.24
N ILE A 483 -48.94 2.86 16.74
CA ILE A 483 -49.60 1.89 17.64
C ILE A 483 -49.95 2.54 18.98
N THR A 484 -49.04 3.30 19.58
CA THR A 484 -49.31 4.02 20.84
C THR A 484 -50.42 5.06 20.68
N GLU A 485 -50.47 5.77 19.54
CA GLU A 485 -51.56 6.69 19.23
C GLU A 485 -52.90 5.95 19.11
N MET A 486 -52.94 4.81 18.41
CA MET A 486 -54.16 3.99 18.28
C MET A 486 -54.63 3.37 19.60
N GLN A 487 -53.72 3.09 20.55
CA GLN A 487 -54.09 2.57 21.88
C GLN A 487 -54.64 3.64 22.83
N ASN A 488 -54.40 4.92 22.54
CA ASN A 488 -54.89 6.04 23.32
C ASN A 488 -56.25 6.59 22.85
N PHE A 489 -56.74 6.12 21.70
CA PHE A 489 -58.10 6.36 21.18
C PHE A 489 -59.01 5.20 21.54
#